data_AF-A0A382X5P6-F1
#
_entry.id   AF-A0A382X5P6-F1
#
_cell.length_a   1.000
_cell.length_b   1.000
_cell.length_c   1.000
_cell.angle_alpha   90.00
_cell.angle_beta   90.00
_cell.angle_gamma   90.00
#
_symmetry.space_group_name_H-M   'P 1'
#
loop_
_entity.id
_entity.type
_entity.pdbx_description
1 polymer ?
#
loop_
_entity_poly.entity_id
_entity_poly.type
_entity_poly.pdbx_seq_one_letter_code
_entity_poly.pdbx_strand_id
1 'polypeptide(L)'
;MLEDSTARQPLSNKEKRDLDVEIGFLEGLTKRDPQYVEALQLLGDNYTKRDRFHDGLTVDEHLSRLLPEDPMVYYNLACSYSLTDRIDESITALIKAVHLGYDDSQWMDTDPDLNNVRTDPRYQRIRRQLEVKFSSH
;
A
#
# COMPACT_ATOMS: atom_id res chain seq x y z
N MET A 1 -23.80 -17.18 3.92
CA MET A 1 -23.34 -16.49 2.70
C MET A 1 -22.60 -15.26 3.22
N LEU A 2 -21.29 -15.40 3.46
CA LEU A 2 -20.46 -14.33 3.99
C LEU A 2 -19.98 -13.51 2.79
N GLU A 3 -20.29 -12.22 2.79
CA GLU A 3 -19.90 -11.29 1.74
C GLU A 3 -18.37 -11.16 1.77
N ASP A 4 -17.71 -11.80 0.80
CA ASP A 4 -16.28 -11.63 0.52
C ASP A 4 -16.08 -10.29 -0.22
N SER A 5 -16.48 -9.19 0.40
CA SER A 5 -16.31 -7.85 -0.17
C SER A 5 -14.89 -7.39 0.12
N THR A 6 -13.97 -7.81 -0.73
CA THR A 6 -12.61 -7.26 -0.79
C THR A 6 -12.58 -5.80 -1.25
N ALA A 7 -13.71 -5.22 -1.68
CA ALA A 7 -13.80 -3.82 -2.07
C ALA A 7 -13.72 -2.87 -0.87
N ARG A 8 -13.06 -1.72 -1.05
CA ARG A 8 -13.07 -0.62 -0.06
C ARG A 8 -14.51 -0.17 0.21
N GLN A 9 -14.91 -0.22 1.48
CA GLN A 9 -16.24 0.18 1.90
C GLN A 9 -16.34 1.72 1.96
N PRO A 10 -17.44 2.32 1.49
CA PRO A 10 -17.60 3.76 1.53
C PRO A 10 -17.77 4.27 2.97
N LEU A 11 -16.94 5.25 3.36
CA LEU A 11 -17.03 5.90 4.66
C LEU A 11 -18.28 6.79 4.78
N SER A 12 -18.90 6.79 5.97
CA SER A 12 -19.92 7.76 6.35
C SER A 12 -19.34 9.17 6.48
N ASN A 13 -20.20 10.19 6.46
CA ASN A 13 -19.75 11.59 6.63
C ASN A 13 -19.06 11.83 7.97
N LYS A 14 -19.47 11.12 9.03
CA LYS A 14 -18.83 11.24 10.35
C LYS A 14 -17.43 10.66 10.31
N GLU A 15 -17.26 9.44 9.79
CA GLU A 15 -15.95 8.79 9.66
C GLU A 15 -15.00 9.62 8.79
N LYS A 16 -15.51 10.17 7.68
CA LYS A 16 -14.75 11.09 6.83
C LYS A 16 -14.22 12.30 7.60
N ARG A 17 -15.06 12.95 8.40
CA ARG A 17 -14.66 14.12 9.20
C ARG A 17 -13.67 13.74 10.31
N ASP A 18 -13.92 12.63 10.99
CA ASP A 18 -13.05 12.18 12.08
C ASP A 18 -11.66 11.79 11.51
N LEU A 19 -11.63 11.17 10.32
CA LEU A 19 -10.41 10.88 9.55
C LEU A 19 -9.68 12.16 9.11
N ASP A 20 -10.40 13.20 8.66
CA ASP A 20 -9.80 14.49 8.29
C ASP A 20 -9.12 15.17 9.49
N VAL A 21 -9.68 15.03 10.71
CA VAL A 21 -9.06 15.55 11.94
C VAL A 21 -7.76 14.80 12.26
N GLU A 22 -7.78 13.47 12.16
CA GLU A 22 -6.60 12.63 12.40
C GLU A 22 -5.48 12.93 11.40
N ILE A 23 -5.83 13.05 10.12
CA ILE A 23 -4.90 13.46 9.06
C ILE A 23 -4.26 14.80 9.40
N GLY A 24 -5.05 15.82 9.78
CA GLY A 24 -4.50 17.14 10.11
C GLY A 24 -3.53 17.11 11.31
N PHE A 25 -3.78 16.24 12.30
CA PHE A 25 -2.86 16.02 13.41
C PHE A 25 -1.55 15.36 12.94
N LEU A 26 -1.64 14.29 12.14
CA LEU A 26 -0.49 13.56 11.59
C LEU A 26 0.35 14.42 10.62
N GLU A 27 -0.28 15.25 9.79
CA GLU A 27 0.39 16.26 8.95
C GLU A 27 1.23 17.22 9.83
N GLY A 28 0.68 17.66 10.97
CA GLY A 28 1.40 18.49 11.92
C GLY A 28 2.63 17.80 12.53
N LEU A 29 2.49 16.52 12.91
CA LEU A 29 3.59 15.73 13.45
C LEU A 29 4.70 15.50 12.43
N THR A 30 4.35 15.04 11.23
CA THR A 30 5.30 14.72 10.15
C THR A 30 5.96 15.97 9.58
N LYS A 31 5.30 17.13 9.62
CA LYS A 31 5.94 18.42 9.28
C LYS A 31 6.99 18.82 10.31
N ARG A 32 6.74 18.55 11.60
CA ARG A 32 7.67 18.87 12.69
C ARG A 32 8.86 17.89 12.71
N ASP A 33 8.57 16.61 12.48
CA ASP A 33 9.57 15.54 12.37
C ASP A 33 9.32 14.71 11.11
N PRO A 34 9.99 15.04 10.00
CA PRO A 34 9.84 14.31 8.74
C PRO A 34 10.34 12.87 8.79
N GLN A 35 11.04 12.45 9.84
CA GLN A 35 11.54 11.08 9.97
C GLN A 35 10.71 10.24 10.96
N TYR A 36 9.59 10.76 11.43
CA TYR A 36 8.69 10.03 12.33
C TYR A 36 7.91 8.96 11.56
N VAL A 37 8.54 7.78 11.41
CA VAL A 37 8.08 6.64 10.61
C VAL A 37 6.66 6.22 10.96
N GLU A 38 6.34 6.05 12.25
CA GLU A 38 5.03 5.57 12.67
C GLU A 38 3.93 6.57 12.31
N ALA A 39 4.20 7.87 12.44
CA ALA A 39 3.26 8.91 12.05
C ALA A 39 3.08 8.97 10.52
N LEU A 40 4.15 8.75 9.75
CA LEU A 40 4.09 8.66 8.29
C LEU A 40 3.28 7.43 7.85
N GLN A 41 3.47 6.26 8.45
CA GLN A 41 2.70 5.06 8.13
C GLN A 41 1.19 5.28 8.36
N LEU A 42 0.82 5.82 9.52
CA LEU A 42 -0.57 6.17 9.80
C LEU A 42 -1.11 7.23 8.84
N LEU A 43 -0.29 8.20 8.44
CA LEU A 43 -0.69 9.25 7.51
C LEU A 43 -0.98 8.69 6.10
N GLY A 44 -0.11 7.81 5.59
CA GLY A 44 -0.31 7.11 4.31
C GLY A 44 -1.59 6.30 4.31
N ASP A 45 -1.79 5.46 5.33
CA ASP A 45 -3.01 4.64 5.49
C ASP A 45 -4.27 5.51 5.54
N ASN A 46 -4.24 6.61 6.30
CA ASN A 46 -5.39 7.49 6.45
C ASN A 46 -5.68 8.27 5.16
N TYR A 47 -4.67 8.67 4.40
CA TYR A 47 -4.87 9.23 3.06
C TYR A 47 -5.54 8.25 2.12
N THR A 48 -5.08 6.99 2.08
CA THR A 48 -5.68 5.94 1.25
C THR A 48 -7.14 5.69 1.63
N LYS A 49 -7.44 5.58 2.94
CA LYS A 49 -8.83 5.46 3.44
C LYS A 49 -9.71 6.67 3.08
N ARG A 50 -9.12 7.85 2.97
CA ARG A 50 -9.82 9.10 2.61
C ARG A 50 -9.90 9.34 1.10
N ASP A 51 -9.50 8.38 0.28
CA ASP A 51 -9.40 8.49 -1.17
C ASP A 51 -8.42 9.58 -1.67
N ARG A 52 -7.49 10.01 -0.81
CA ARG A 52 -6.43 10.99 -1.12
C ARG A 52 -5.17 10.28 -1.63
N PHE A 53 -5.30 9.48 -2.68
CA PHE A 53 -4.23 8.54 -3.10
C PHE A 53 -2.91 9.22 -3.47
N HIS A 54 -2.94 10.40 -4.10
CA HIS A 54 -1.70 11.12 -4.44
C HIS A 54 -0.95 11.63 -3.21
N ASP A 55 -1.65 11.99 -2.14
CA ASP A 55 -1.03 12.38 -0.88
C ASP A 55 -0.43 11.15 -0.19
N GLY A 56 -1.16 10.03 -0.18
CA GLY A 56 -0.67 8.72 0.30
C GLY A 56 0.60 8.28 -0.43
N LEU A 57 0.61 8.37 -1.76
CA LEU A 57 1.77 8.07 -2.59
C LEU A 57 3.00 8.91 -2.21
N THR A 58 2.82 10.20 -1.97
CA THR A 58 3.92 11.08 -1.57
C THR A 58 4.54 10.64 -0.23
N VAL A 59 3.70 10.17 0.70
CA VAL A 59 4.13 9.63 1.99
C VAL A 59 4.84 8.29 1.83
N ASP A 60 4.32 7.36 1.02
CA ASP A 60 4.94 6.06 0.80
C ASP A 60 6.27 6.16 0.05
N GLU A 61 6.39 7.07 -0.92
CA GLU A 61 7.67 7.39 -1.56
C GLU A 61 8.68 7.89 -0.52
N HIS A 62 8.23 8.65 0.48
CA HIS A 62 9.08 9.09 1.59
C HIS A 62 9.50 7.93 2.50
N LEU A 63 8.55 7.11 2.93
CA LEU A 63 8.83 5.91 3.73
C LEU A 63 9.82 4.98 3.03
N SER A 64 9.71 4.80 1.71
CA SER A 64 10.63 3.95 0.94
C SER A 64 12.09 4.44 0.93
N ARG A 65 12.29 5.75 1.14
CA ARG A 65 13.62 6.37 1.28
C ARG A 65 14.17 6.20 2.69
N LEU A 66 13.31 6.27 3.71
CA LEU A 66 13.68 6.06 5.11
C LEU A 66 13.96 4.59 5.43
N LEU A 67 13.19 3.69 4.83
CA LEU A 67 13.21 2.26 5.09
C LEU A 67 13.43 1.48 3.77
N PRO A 68 14.63 1.58 3.16
CA PRO A 68 14.89 1.02 1.84
C PRO A 68 14.93 -0.52 1.77
N GLU A 69 14.95 -1.18 2.93
CA GLU A 69 15.00 -2.64 3.10
C GLU A 69 13.72 -3.23 3.71
N ASP A 70 12.70 -2.41 3.97
CA ASP A 70 11.45 -2.89 4.56
C ASP A 70 10.49 -3.41 3.45
N PRO A 71 10.17 -4.72 3.42
CA PRO A 71 9.28 -5.28 2.41
C PRO A 71 7.86 -4.71 2.46
N MET A 72 7.33 -4.38 3.64
CA MET A 72 5.98 -3.83 3.80
C MET A 72 5.87 -2.42 3.22
N VAL A 73 6.92 -1.61 3.36
CA VAL A 73 6.95 -0.26 2.77
C VAL A 73 6.88 -0.33 1.25
N TYR A 74 7.58 -1.27 0.62
CA TYR A 74 7.51 -1.45 -0.84
C TYR A 74 6.19 -2.07 -1.29
N TYR A 75 5.55 -2.90 -0.47
CA TYR A 75 4.19 -3.38 -0.74
C TYR A 75 3.18 -2.24 -0.75
N ASN A 76 3.17 -1.41 0.31
CA ASN A 76 2.27 -0.25 0.41
C ASN A 76 2.53 0.76 -0.72
N LEU A 77 3.80 1.03 -1.05
CA LEU A 77 4.17 1.86 -2.18
C LEU A 77 3.62 1.30 -3.51
N ALA A 78 3.62 -0.02 -3.68
CA ALA A 78 3.01 -0.62 -4.86
C ALA A 78 1.50 -0.41 -4.90
N CYS A 79 0.79 -0.53 -3.77
CA CYS A 79 -0.62 -0.20 -3.65
C CYS A 79 -0.88 1.27 -4.00
N SER A 80 -0.10 2.20 -3.45
CA SER A 80 -0.22 3.64 -3.77
C SER A 80 0.03 3.96 -5.24
N TYR A 81 1.00 3.32 -5.89
CA TYR A 81 1.18 3.44 -7.35
C TYR A 81 0.00 2.87 -8.13
N SER A 82 -0.51 1.72 -7.70
CA SER A 82 -1.67 1.07 -8.30
C SER A 82 -2.92 1.96 -8.24
N LEU A 83 -3.19 2.55 -7.07
CA LEU A 83 -4.28 3.49 -6.83
C LEU A 83 -4.20 4.81 -7.60
N THR A 84 -3.01 5.15 -8.10
CA THR A 84 -2.74 6.35 -8.90
C THR A 84 -2.49 6.00 -10.37
N ASP A 85 -2.89 4.80 -10.81
CA ASP A 85 -2.76 4.26 -12.18
C ASP A 85 -1.33 4.21 -12.73
N ARG A 86 -0.33 4.18 -11.85
CA ARG A 86 1.10 4.03 -12.16
C ARG A 86 1.50 2.54 -12.14
N ILE A 87 0.95 1.77 -13.09
CA ILE A 87 1.03 0.31 -13.12
C ILE A 87 2.49 -0.19 -13.21
N ASP A 88 3.32 0.46 -14.02
CA ASP A 88 4.73 0.07 -14.18
C ASP A 88 5.50 0.19 -12.87
N GLU A 89 5.37 1.33 -12.18
CA GLU A 89 6.00 1.57 -10.90
C GLU A 89 5.45 0.65 -9.79
N SER A 90 4.14 0.36 -9.82
CA SER A 90 3.53 -0.60 -8.90
C SER A 90 4.15 -2.00 -9.04
N ILE A 91 4.29 -2.49 -10.28
CA ILE A 91 4.95 -3.78 -10.55
C ILE A 91 6.41 -3.78 -10.07
N THR A 92 7.16 -2.70 -10.33
CA THR A 92 8.54 -2.58 -9.84
C THR A 92 8.61 -2.62 -8.31
N ALA A 93 7.70 -1.94 -7.62
CA ALA A 93 7.63 -1.95 -6.16
C ALA A 93 7.23 -3.33 -5.61
N LEU A 94 6.26 -4.03 -6.21
CA LEU A 94 5.91 -5.41 -5.83
C LEU A 94 7.08 -6.38 -5.97
N ILE A 95 7.83 -6.31 -7.08
CA ILE A 95 9.02 -7.15 -7.27
C ILE A 95 10.03 -6.90 -6.15
N LYS A 96 10.24 -5.63 -5.78
CA LYS A 96 11.16 -5.27 -4.71
C LYS A 96 10.65 -5.75 -3.34
N ALA A 97 9.36 -5.60 -3.04
CA ALA A 97 8.75 -6.11 -1.80
C ALA A 97 8.98 -7.62 -1.64
N VAL A 98 8.69 -8.40 -2.69
CA VAL A 98 8.89 -9.86 -2.70
C VAL A 98 10.36 -10.25 -2.57
N HIS A 99 11.26 -9.50 -3.21
CA HIS A 99 12.70 -9.71 -3.06
C HIS A 99 13.19 -9.47 -1.63
N LEU A 100 12.66 -8.44 -0.96
CA LEU A 100 12.96 -8.09 0.43
C LEU A 100 12.28 -9.01 1.45
N GLY A 101 11.34 -9.85 1.03
CA GLY A 101 10.74 -10.89 1.86
C GLY A 101 9.24 -10.81 2.06
N TYR A 102 8.54 -9.88 1.41
CA TYR A 102 7.07 -9.88 1.41
C TYR A 102 6.55 -11.20 0.82
N ASP A 103 5.64 -11.86 1.54
CA ASP A 103 5.17 -13.20 1.20
C ASP A 103 3.67 -13.46 1.33
N ASP A 104 2.88 -12.45 1.71
CA ASP A 104 1.42 -12.57 1.79
C ASP A 104 0.76 -12.52 0.40
N SER A 105 1.02 -13.58 -0.36
CA SER A 105 0.49 -13.78 -1.69
C SER A 105 -1.04 -13.86 -1.68
N GLN A 106 -1.64 -14.41 -0.62
CA GLN A 106 -3.09 -14.51 -0.48
C GLN A 106 -3.71 -13.12 -0.39
N TRP A 107 -3.14 -12.22 0.41
CA TRP A 107 -3.60 -10.83 0.46
C TRP A 107 -3.39 -10.12 -0.87
N MET A 108 -2.24 -10.28 -1.53
CA MET A 108 -2.00 -9.69 -2.86
C MET A 108 -3.09 -10.03 -3.89
N ASP A 109 -3.67 -11.22 -3.83
CA ASP A 109 -4.70 -11.68 -4.78
C ASP A 109 -6.06 -11.02 -4.54
N THR A 110 -6.32 -10.58 -3.31
CA THR A 110 -7.61 -10.06 -2.87
C THR A 110 -7.58 -8.55 -2.62
N ASP A 111 -6.40 -7.96 -2.42
CA ASP A 111 -6.24 -6.53 -2.12
C ASP A 111 -6.90 -5.67 -3.21
N PRO A 112 -7.93 -4.86 -2.86
CA PRO A 112 -8.61 -4.00 -3.82
C PRO A 112 -7.70 -2.94 -4.43
N ASP A 113 -6.63 -2.57 -3.74
CA ASP A 113 -5.72 -1.52 -4.20
C ASP A 113 -4.88 -2.00 -5.38
N LEU A 114 -4.70 -3.32 -5.54
CA LEU A 114 -3.99 -3.96 -6.65
C LEU A 114 -4.90 -4.43 -7.81
N ASN A 115 -6.19 -4.06 -7.82
CA ASN A 115 -7.16 -4.54 -8.81
C ASN A 115 -6.71 -4.35 -10.27
N ASN A 116 -6.20 -3.17 -10.65
CA ASN A 116 -5.73 -2.88 -12.02
C ASN A 116 -4.41 -3.63 -12.33
N VAL A 117 -3.51 -3.75 -11.35
CA VAL A 117 -2.20 -4.42 -11.47
C VAL A 117 -2.32 -5.94 -11.63
N ARG A 118 -3.32 -6.58 -11.01
CA ARG A 118 -3.52 -8.05 -11.09
C ARG A 118 -3.74 -8.57 -12.51
N THR A 119 -4.17 -7.71 -13.43
CA THR A 119 -4.37 -8.07 -14.85
C THR A 119 -3.07 -8.04 -15.66
N ASP A 120 -2.00 -7.43 -15.14
CA ASP A 120 -0.71 -7.34 -15.81
C ASP A 120 -0.01 -8.72 -15.83
N PRO A 121 0.49 -9.20 -16.99
CA PRO A 121 1.21 -10.48 -17.07
C PRO A 121 2.47 -10.58 -16.19
N ARG A 122 3.03 -9.45 -15.76
CA ARG A 122 4.16 -9.38 -14.82
C ARG A 122 3.74 -9.78 -13.41
N TYR A 123 2.54 -9.43 -12.98
CA TYR A 123 2.01 -9.83 -11.68
C TYR A 123 1.97 -11.36 -11.54
N GLN A 124 1.54 -12.06 -12.59
CA GLN A 124 1.54 -13.53 -12.64
C GLN A 124 2.94 -14.14 -12.52
N ARG A 125 4.00 -13.41 -12.90
CA ARG A 125 5.40 -13.85 -12.69
C ARG A 125 5.80 -13.71 -11.23
N ILE A 126 5.42 -12.62 -10.58
CA ILE A 126 5.66 -12.37 -9.14
C ILE A 126 4.99 -13.48 -8.32
N ARG A 127 3.71 -13.76 -8.62
CA ARG A 127 2.93 -14.85 -8.02
C ARG A 127 3.65 -16.21 -8.07
N ARG A 128 4.10 -16.61 -9.25
CA ARG A 128 4.84 -17.88 -9.41
C ARG A 128 6.14 -17.93 -8.62
N GLN A 129 6.84 -16.79 -8.46
CA GLN A 129 8.07 -16.74 -7.65
C GLN A 129 7.78 -17.02 -6.17
N LEU A 130 6.67 -16.48 -5.64
CA LEU A 130 6.23 -16.76 -4.27
C LEU A 130 5.89 -18.25 -4.11
N GLU A 131 5.09 -18.83 -5.00
CA GLU A 131 4.70 -20.25 -4.96
C GLU A 131 5.91 -21.21 -4.95
N VAL A 132 6.92 -20.94 -5.77
CA VAL A 132 8.14 -21.78 -5.83
C VAL A 132 8.97 -21.66 -4.55
N LYS A 133 9.07 -20.46 -3.97
CA LYS A 133 9.83 -20.22 -2.72
C LYS A 133 9.23 -21.00 -1.54
N PHE A 134 7.91 -21.17 -1.52
CA PHE A 134 7.19 -21.91 -0.46
C PHE A 134 7.01 -23.40 -0.73
N SER A 135 7.08 -23.85 -1.99
CA SER A 135 7.01 -25.29 -2.32
C SER A 135 8.35 -26.03 -2.11
N SER A 136 9.42 -25.30 -1.78
CA SER A 136 10.78 -25.84 -1.63
C SER A 136 11.21 -26.08 -0.17
N HIS A 137 10.25 -26.01 0.77
CA HIS A 137 10.41 -26.30 2.20
C HIS A 137 9.43 -27.39 2.63
#